data_AF-A0A316BRW1-F1
#
_entry.id   AF-A0A316BRW1-F1
#
_cell.length_a   1.000
_cell.length_b   1.000
_cell.length_c   1.000
_cell.angle_alpha   90.00
_cell.angle_beta   90.00
_cell.angle_gamma   90.00
#
_symmetry.space_group_name_H-M   'P 1'
#
loop_
_entity.id
_entity.type
_entity.pdbx_description
1 polymer ?
#
loop_
_entity_poly.entity_id
_entity_poly.type
_entity_poly.pdbx_seq_one_letter_code
_entity_poly.pdbx_strand_id
1 'polypeptide(L)'
;MGDADAEFRFALGNGQYLQILDRNIDGGTIAVAVIPLDLDGFDRIEAVRRLLSALHGRAIPPDTRLTRQQRARLRRMLRAFDGHKAGATQQEIAEELLNIPRLSRDEWQASSARHTIKALLRDARSMVAGGYRKLLRHRRPR
;
A
#
# COMPACT_ATOMS: atom_id res chain seq x y z
N MET A 1 -15.20 -36.27 11.74
CA MET A 1 -15.31 -36.21 10.26
C MET A 1 -15.89 -34.85 9.92
N GLY A 2 -15.05 -33.93 9.47
CA GLY A 2 -15.37 -32.53 9.25
C GLY A 2 -14.10 -31.69 9.37
N ASP A 3 -13.11 -32.03 8.54
CA ASP A 3 -11.84 -31.33 8.41
C ASP A 3 -12.12 -29.98 7.73
N ALA A 4 -12.16 -28.91 8.52
CA ALA A 4 -12.33 -27.55 8.01
C ALA A 4 -10.96 -26.88 7.88
N ASP A 5 -10.06 -27.52 7.11
CA ASP A 5 -8.86 -26.90 6.59
C ASP A 5 -9.28 -25.65 5.78
N ALA A 6 -9.01 -24.47 6.33
CA ALA A 6 -9.29 -23.22 5.64
C ALA A 6 -8.21 -22.99 4.58
N GLU A 7 -8.39 -23.60 3.41
CA GLU A 7 -7.56 -23.34 2.24
C GLU A 7 -7.97 -22.02 1.60
N PHE A 8 -7.19 -20.95 1.84
CA PHE A 8 -7.38 -19.69 1.15
C PHE A 8 -6.51 -19.64 -0.10
N ARG A 9 -7.12 -19.85 -1.26
CA ARG A 9 -6.46 -19.71 -2.56
C ARG A 9 -6.94 -18.45 -3.26
N PHE A 10 -6.05 -17.48 -3.41
CA PHE A 10 -6.32 -16.22 -4.09
C PHE A 10 -5.53 -16.10 -5.38
N ALA A 11 -6.23 -16.06 -6.51
CA ALA A 11 -5.62 -15.85 -7.82
C ALA A 11 -5.16 -14.38 -7.97
N LEU A 12 -3.89 -14.18 -8.31
CA LEU A 12 -3.29 -12.86 -8.44
C LEU A 12 -3.50 -12.23 -9.84
N GLY A 13 -4.21 -12.93 -10.74
CA GLY A 13 -4.61 -12.41 -12.06
C GLY A 13 -3.57 -12.52 -13.17
N ASN A 14 -2.39 -13.09 -12.89
CA ASN A 14 -1.28 -13.29 -13.83
C ASN A 14 -0.86 -14.77 -13.94
N GLY A 15 -1.78 -15.69 -13.64
CA GLY A 15 -1.50 -17.13 -13.53
C GLY A 15 -0.82 -17.55 -12.22
N GLN A 16 -0.43 -16.59 -11.36
CA GLN A 16 0.06 -16.89 -10.01
C GLN A 16 -1.10 -16.94 -9.01
N TYR A 17 -0.94 -17.73 -7.96
CA TYR A 17 -1.88 -17.82 -6.84
C TYR A 17 -1.13 -17.66 -5.53
N LEU A 18 -1.73 -16.95 -4.59
CA LEU A 18 -1.34 -16.99 -3.18
C LEU A 18 -2.17 -18.09 -2.53
N GLN A 19 -1.53 -19.08 -1.94
CA GLN A 19 -2.18 -20.09 -1.12
C GLN A 19 -1.78 -19.84 0.33
N ILE A 20 -2.75 -19.50 1.18
CA ILE A 20 -2.57 -19.48 2.62
C ILE A 20 -3.25 -20.75 3.12
N LEU A 21 -2.43 -21.68 3.60
CA LEU A 21 -2.89 -22.87 4.30
C LEU A 21 -2.84 -22.53 5.78
N ASP A 22 -3.99 -22.22 6.36
CA ASP A 22 -4.11 -22.08 7.80
C ASP A 22 -4.32 -23.48 8.39
N ARG A 23 -3.21 -24.16 8.73
CA ARG A 23 -3.25 -25.44 9.45
C ARG A 23 -3.42 -25.25 10.95
N ASN A 24 -3.99 -24.14 11.40
CA ASN A 24 -4.31 -23.95 12.80
C ASN A 24 -5.59 -24.71 13.19
N ILE A 25 -5.56 -26.02 12.94
CA ILE A 25 -6.35 -27.01 13.64
C ILE A 25 -5.35 -27.61 14.63
N ASP A 26 -5.47 -27.22 15.90
CA ASP A 26 -4.67 -27.70 17.04
C ASP A 26 -3.27 -27.10 17.27
N GLY A 27 -3.17 -25.76 17.39
CA GLY A 27 -2.30 -25.05 18.34
C GLY A 27 -0.77 -25.32 18.34
N GLY A 28 -0.25 -26.10 17.40
CA GLY A 28 1.13 -26.61 17.42
C GLY A 28 1.79 -26.69 16.04
N THR A 29 1.13 -26.21 14.98
CA THR A 29 1.63 -26.36 13.61
C THR A 29 2.57 -25.22 13.21
N ILE A 30 3.76 -25.58 12.73
CA ILE A 30 4.79 -24.65 12.24
C ILE A 30 4.31 -24.01 10.93
N ALA A 31 4.39 -22.69 10.83
CA ALA A 31 4.13 -21.98 9.58
C ALA A 31 5.23 -22.26 8.55
N VAL A 32 4.84 -22.67 7.34
CA VAL A 32 5.76 -22.96 6.22
C VAL A 32 5.49 -22.00 5.07
N ALA A 33 6.57 -21.45 4.48
CA ALA A 33 6.49 -20.62 3.28
C ALA A 33 7.19 -21.30 2.10
N VAL A 34 6.47 -21.53 1.00
CA VAL A 34 7.03 -22.00 -0.27
C VAL A 34 7.25 -20.80 -1.18
N ILE A 35 8.49 -20.56 -1.59
CA ILE A 35 8.87 -19.40 -2.40
C ILE A 35 9.37 -19.86 -3.76
N PRO A 36 8.67 -19.53 -4.86
CA PRO A 36 9.20 -19.76 -6.20
C PRO A 36 10.48 -18.95 -6.42
N LEU A 37 11.51 -19.60 -6.99
CA LEU A 37 12.82 -19.01 -7.27
C LEU A 37 12.82 -18.23 -8.61
N ASP A 38 11.81 -17.37 -8.78
CA ASP A 38 11.73 -16.41 -9.89
C ASP A 38 12.35 -15.06 -9.46
N LEU A 39 12.37 -14.06 -10.36
CA LEU A 39 12.90 -12.73 -10.03
C LEU A 39 12.15 -12.05 -8.87
N ASP A 40 10.87 -12.38 -8.66
CA ASP A 40 10.06 -11.89 -7.54
C ASP A 40 10.35 -12.66 -6.23
N GLY A 41 11.10 -13.76 -6.30
CA GLY A 41 11.53 -14.56 -5.16
C GLY A 41 12.30 -13.77 -4.10
N PHE A 42 13.13 -12.80 -4.50
CA PHE A 42 13.87 -11.94 -3.57
C PHE A 42 12.92 -11.08 -2.70
N ASP A 43 11.92 -10.46 -3.32
CA ASP A 43 10.92 -9.65 -2.62
C ASP A 43 10.09 -10.52 -1.66
N ARG A 44 9.81 -11.77 -2.04
CA ARG A 44 9.09 -12.77 -1.23
C ARG A 44 9.93 -13.22 -0.02
N ILE A 45 11.23 -13.49 -0.20
CA ILE A 45 12.14 -13.85 0.91
C ILE A 45 12.21 -12.71 1.92
N GLU A 46 12.31 -11.46 1.47
CA GLU A 46 12.30 -10.30 2.39
C GLU A 46 10.98 -10.21 3.16
N ALA A 47 9.84 -10.40 2.49
CA ALA A 47 8.53 -10.40 3.12
C ALA A 47 8.40 -11.52 4.18
N VAL A 48 8.84 -12.74 3.86
CA VAL A 48 8.83 -13.88 4.80
C VAL A 48 9.74 -13.62 5.99
N ARG A 49 10.93 -13.04 5.79
CA ARG A 49 11.83 -12.69 6.90
C ARG A 49 11.19 -11.68 7.86
N ARG A 50 10.49 -10.67 7.33
CA ARG A 50 9.76 -9.68 8.14
C ARG A 50 8.60 -10.34 8.90
N LEU A 51 7.84 -11.21 8.23
CA LEU A 51 6.76 -11.98 8.85
C LEU A 51 7.29 -12.86 9.99
N LEU A 52 8.34 -13.63 9.74
CA LEU A 52 8.97 -14.50 10.75
C LEU A 52 9.49 -13.69 11.95
N SER A 53 10.05 -12.50 11.70
CA SER A 53 10.46 -11.60 12.79
C SER A 53 9.26 -11.17 13.64
N ALA A 54 8.14 -10.81 13.01
CA ALA A 54 6.91 -10.42 13.73
C ALA A 54 6.31 -11.60 14.52
N LEU A 55 6.24 -12.79 13.94
CA LEU A 55 5.70 -13.99 14.60
C LEU A 55 6.48 -14.39 15.86
N HIS A 56 7.79 -14.13 15.88
CA HIS A 56 8.64 -14.45 17.02
C HIS A 56 9.00 -13.24 17.90
N GLY A 57 8.28 -12.12 17.77
CA GLY A 57 8.50 -10.91 18.59
C GLY A 57 9.89 -10.28 18.42
N ARG A 58 10.57 -10.53 17.29
CA ARG A 58 11.88 -9.96 16.96
C ARG A 58 11.73 -8.60 16.29
N ALA A 59 12.81 -7.81 16.32
CA ALA A 59 12.87 -6.53 15.61
C ALA A 59 12.55 -6.73 14.11
N ILE A 60 11.48 -6.09 13.64
CA ILE A 60 11.03 -6.19 12.25
C ILE A 60 11.99 -5.39 11.37
N PRO A 61 12.62 -6.00 10.36
CA PRO A 61 13.52 -5.30 9.46
C PRO A 61 12.84 -4.13 8.72
N PRO A 62 13.56 -3.08 8.30
CA PRO A 62 12.96 -1.95 7.58
C PRO A 62 12.46 -2.35 6.18
N ASP A 63 11.37 -1.72 5.71
CA ASP A 63 10.87 -1.92 4.34
C ASP A 63 11.52 -0.86 3.45
N THR A 64 12.37 -1.31 2.53
CA THR A 64 13.18 -0.46 1.67
C THR A 64 12.54 -0.18 0.31
N ARG A 65 11.34 -0.71 0.04
CA ARG A 65 10.61 -0.47 -1.23
C ARG A 65 10.26 0.99 -1.44
N LEU A 66 10.11 1.75 -0.36
CA LEU A 66 9.69 3.14 -0.38
C LEU A 66 10.62 4.03 0.43
N THR A 67 11.07 5.12 -0.19
CA THR A 67 11.76 6.20 0.54
C THR A 67 10.79 6.92 1.46
N ARG A 68 11.32 7.60 2.49
CA ARG A 68 10.51 8.42 3.42
C ARG A 68 9.67 9.46 2.67
N GLN A 69 10.25 10.08 1.64
CA GLN A 69 9.57 11.08 0.79
C GLN A 69 8.42 10.45 -0.02
N GLN A 70 8.65 9.29 -0.64
CA GLN A 70 7.60 8.56 -1.36
C GLN A 70 6.45 8.17 -0.43
N ARG A 71 6.76 7.63 0.76
CA ARG A 71 5.74 7.28 1.77
C ARG A 71 4.95 8.51 2.24
N ALA A 72 5.60 9.65 2.45
CA ALA A 72 4.92 10.90 2.79
C ALA A 72 3.97 11.37 1.67
N ARG A 73 4.43 11.31 0.42
CA ARG A 73 3.60 11.66 -0.75
C ARG A 73 2.40 10.74 -0.90
N LEU A 74 2.58 9.42 -0.76
CA LEU A 74 1.50 8.43 -0.83
C LEU A 74 0.44 8.66 0.26
N ARG A 75 0.87 8.98 1.49
CA ARG A 75 -0.07 9.36 2.56
C ARG A 75 -0.88 10.60 2.22
N ARG A 76 -0.25 11.63 1.64
CA ARG A 76 -0.97 12.83 1.17
C ARG A 76 -1.95 12.50 0.05
N MET A 77 -1.55 11.67 -0.91
CA MET A 77 -2.43 11.21 -1.99
C MET A 77 -3.67 10.51 -1.43
N LEU A 78 -3.49 9.60 -0.46
CA LEU A 78 -4.59 8.88 0.17
C LEU A 78 -5.51 9.83 0.95
N ARG A 79 -4.96 10.70 1.82
CA ARG A 79 -5.76 11.70 2.55
C ARG A 79 -6.54 12.64 1.62
N ALA A 80 -5.92 13.09 0.52
CA ALA A 80 -6.61 13.92 -0.46
C ALA A 80 -7.75 13.16 -1.15
N PHE A 81 -7.53 11.89 -1.51
CA PHE A 81 -8.57 11.05 -2.10
C PHE A 81 -9.73 10.82 -1.13
N ASP A 82 -9.45 10.50 0.13
CA ASP A 82 -10.47 10.26 1.15
C ASP A 82 -11.28 11.52 1.42
N GLY A 83 -10.62 12.69 1.56
CA GLY A 83 -11.31 13.97 1.71
C GLY A 83 -12.20 14.30 0.50
N HIS A 84 -11.69 14.11 -0.72
CA HIS A 84 -12.49 14.33 -1.92
C HIS A 84 -13.68 13.36 -2.01
N LYS A 85 -13.49 12.09 -1.65
CA LYS A 85 -14.56 11.08 -1.60
C LYS A 85 -15.62 11.42 -0.54
N ALA A 86 -15.22 12.07 0.55
CA ALA A 86 -16.10 12.59 1.59
C ALA A 86 -16.80 13.91 1.22
N GLY A 87 -16.56 14.45 0.01
CA GLY A 87 -17.21 15.66 -0.49
C GLY A 87 -16.42 16.96 -0.28
N ALA A 88 -15.21 16.90 0.30
CA ALA A 88 -14.38 18.08 0.48
C ALA A 88 -13.94 18.67 -0.88
N THR A 89 -13.96 20.00 -0.96
CA THR A 89 -13.45 20.74 -2.10
C THR A 89 -11.92 20.66 -2.16
N GLN A 90 -11.33 20.92 -3.33
CA GLN A 90 -9.87 20.93 -3.46
C GLN A 90 -9.21 21.99 -2.57
N GLN A 91 -9.92 23.06 -2.24
CA GLN A 91 -9.42 24.13 -1.38
C GLN A 91 -9.41 23.70 0.09
N GLU A 92 -10.48 23.09 0.59
CA GLU A 92 -10.53 22.51 1.95
C GLU A 92 -9.46 21.42 2.13
N ILE A 93 -9.24 20.59 1.09
CA ILE A 93 -8.14 19.61 1.10
C ILE A 93 -6.78 20.33 1.16
N ALA A 94 -6.61 21.46 0.47
CA ALA A 94 -5.36 22.22 0.48
C ALA A 94 -5.10 22.85 1.86
N GLU A 95 -6.13 23.44 2.48
CA GLU A 95 -6.07 24.01 3.83
C GLU A 95 -5.54 22.97 4.82
N GLU A 96 -6.09 21.76 4.81
CA GLU A 96 -5.72 20.68 5.73
C GLU A 96 -4.39 19.97 5.40
N LEU A 97 -4.07 19.74 4.11
CA LEU A 97 -2.85 18.99 3.73
C LEU A 97 -1.61 19.87 3.64
N LEU A 98 -1.79 21.13 3.25
CA LEU A 98 -0.70 22.07 3.00
C LEU A 98 -0.60 23.14 4.10
N ASN A 99 -1.55 23.16 5.04
CA ASN A 99 -1.60 24.11 6.15
C ASN A 99 -1.59 25.56 5.66
N ILE A 100 -2.44 25.85 4.68
CA ILE A 100 -2.63 27.19 4.10
C ILE A 100 -3.96 27.78 4.56
N PRO A 101 -4.09 29.11 4.67
CA PRO A 101 -5.37 29.73 4.98
C PRO A 101 -6.36 29.57 3.82
N ARG A 102 -7.65 29.71 4.12
CA ARG A 102 -8.69 29.84 3.10
C ARG A 102 -8.42 31.08 2.26
N LEU A 103 -8.46 30.90 0.95
CA LEU A 103 -8.20 31.92 -0.07
C LEU A 103 -9.52 32.38 -0.67
N SER A 104 -9.55 33.61 -1.19
CA SER A 104 -10.64 34.05 -2.06
C SER A 104 -10.70 33.23 -3.34
N ARG A 105 -11.78 33.40 -4.12
CA ARG A 105 -11.96 32.70 -5.40
C ARG A 105 -10.80 32.96 -6.36
N ASP A 106 -10.39 34.22 -6.52
CA ASP A 106 -9.38 34.60 -7.50
C ASP A 106 -7.98 34.15 -7.07
N GLU A 107 -7.65 34.32 -5.79
CA GLU A 107 -6.41 33.81 -5.20
C GLU A 107 -6.33 32.28 -5.34
N TRP A 108 -7.44 31.56 -5.09
CA TRP A 108 -7.48 30.11 -5.27
C TRP A 108 -7.25 29.69 -6.72
N GLN A 109 -7.78 30.42 -7.70
CA GLN A 109 -7.57 30.11 -9.12
C GLN A 109 -6.11 30.31 -9.55
N ALA A 110 -5.45 31.34 -9.01
CA ALA A 110 -4.05 31.63 -9.29
C ALA A 110 -3.06 30.80 -8.43
N SER A 111 -3.55 30.10 -7.41
CA SER A 111 -2.70 29.43 -6.42
C SER A 111 -1.98 28.19 -6.97
N SER A 112 -0.69 28.07 -6.66
CA SER A 112 0.09 26.84 -6.89
C SER A 112 -0.46 25.66 -6.08
N ALA A 113 -1.08 25.91 -4.92
CA ALA A 113 -1.68 24.87 -4.07
C ALA A 113 -2.80 24.12 -4.81
N ARG A 114 -3.59 24.83 -5.63
CA ARG A 114 -4.61 24.22 -6.49
C ARG A 114 -4.00 23.20 -7.46
N HIS A 115 -2.89 23.55 -8.09
CA HIS A 115 -2.17 22.63 -8.99
C HIS A 115 -1.59 21.43 -8.23
N THR A 116 -1.05 21.64 -7.02
CA THR A 116 -0.56 20.57 -6.15
C THR A 116 -1.66 19.58 -5.78
N ILE A 117 -2.83 20.06 -5.32
CA ILE A 117 -3.96 19.20 -4.96
C ILE A 117 -4.52 18.48 -6.19
N LYS A 118 -4.65 19.17 -7.33
CA LYS A 118 -5.08 18.55 -8.59
C LYS A 118 -4.17 17.38 -8.99
N ALA A 119 -2.86 17.56 -8.91
CA ALA A 119 -1.88 16.51 -9.20
C ALA A 119 -1.95 15.35 -8.20
N LEU A 120 -2.07 15.64 -6.90
CA LEU A 120 -2.24 14.62 -5.86
C LEU A 120 -3.49 13.77 -6.10
N LEU A 121 -4.63 14.40 -6.37
CA LEU A 121 -5.89 13.70 -6.63
C LEU A 121 -5.83 12.84 -7.89
N ARG A 122 -5.23 13.35 -8.97
CA ARG A 122 -5.03 12.57 -10.20
C ARG A 122 -4.20 11.32 -9.92
N ASP A 123 -3.07 11.48 -9.26
CA ASP A 123 -2.18 10.35 -8.98
C ASP A 123 -2.82 9.38 -7.97
N ALA A 124 -3.58 9.89 -7.01
CA ALA A 124 -4.29 9.07 -6.03
C ALA A 124 -5.32 8.18 -6.69
N ARG A 125 -6.09 8.71 -7.66
CA ARG A 125 -7.02 7.90 -8.46
C ARG A 125 -6.31 6.77 -9.20
N SER A 126 -5.16 7.05 -9.83
CA SER A 126 -4.36 6.00 -10.47
C SER A 126 -3.87 4.94 -9.50
N MET A 127 -3.51 5.34 -8.26
CA MET A 127 -3.10 4.40 -7.22
C MET A 127 -4.25 3.51 -6.76
N VAL A 128 -5.42 4.09 -6.47
CA VAL A 128 -6.62 3.36 -6.03
C VAL A 128 -7.15 2.44 -7.12
N ALA A 129 -7.07 2.84 -8.39
CA ALA A 129 -7.45 2.03 -9.55
C ALA A 129 -6.50 0.84 -9.85
N GLY A 130 -5.69 0.42 -8.88
CA GLY A 130 -4.80 -0.74 -8.98
C GLY A 130 -3.31 -0.41 -9.09
N GLY A 131 -2.95 0.86 -9.22
CA GLY A 131 -1.55 1.31 -9.22
C GLY A 131 -0.79 0.96 -7.93
N TYR A 132 -1.50 0.81 -6.80
CA TYR A 132 -0.93 0.41 -5.51
C TYR A 132 -0.17 -0.93 -5.56
N ARG A 133 -0.50 -1.84 -6.48
CA ARG A 133 0.18 -3.13 -6.61
C ARG A 133 1.68 -2.96 -6.94
N LYS A 134 2.07 -1.84 -7.55
CA LYS A 134 3.48 -1.51 -7.82
C LYS A 134 4.28 -1.22 -6.55
N LEU A 135 3.63 -0.87 -5.44
CA LEU A 135 4.28 -0.64 -4.15
C LEU A 135 4.73 -1.94 -3.46
N LEU A 136 4.19 -3.08 -3.89
CA LEU A 136 4.47 -4.38 -3.29
C LEU A 136 5.75 -5.04 -3.84
N ARG A 137 6.39 -4.40 -4.81
CA ARG A 137 7.56 -4.92 -5.52
C ARG A 137 8.71 -3.93 -5.39
N HIS A 138 9.93 -4.41 -5.26
CA HIS A 138 11.08 -3.53 -5.37
C HIS A 138 11.19 -3.01 -6.80
N ARG A 139 11.52 -1.72 -6.95
CA ARG A 139 11.77 -1.15 -8.27
C ARG A 139 13.07 -1.73 -8.79
N ARG A 140 12.99 -2.64 -9.75
CA ARG A 140 14.17 -3.16 -10.45
C ARG A 140 14.59 -2.15 -11.52
N PRO A 141 15.87 -1.74 -11.57
CA PRO A 141 16.43 -1.12 -12.76
C PRO A 141 16.19 -2.05 -13.96
N ARG A 142 15.85 -1.47 -15.11
CA ARG A 142 15.91 -2.20 -16.38
C ARG A 142 17.36 -2.41 -16.77
#